data_AF-A0A0Q7E0D2-F1
#
_entry.id   AF-A0A0Q7E0D2-F1
#
_cell.length_a   1.000
_cell.length_b   1.000
_cell.length_c   1.000
_cell.angle_alpha   90.00
_cell.angle_beta   90.00
_cell.angle_gamma   90.00
#
_symmetry.space_group_name_H-M   'P 1'
#
loop_
_entity.id
_entity.type
_entity.pdbx_description
1 polymer ?
#
loop_
_entity_poly.entity_id
_entity_poly.type
_entity_poly.pdbx_seq_one_letter_code
_entity_poly.pdbx_strand_id
1 'polypeptide(L)' 'MAIEELDAACALPWPDIKAITPWGDSFTGFAPSGREVEIERRYLWAHAPEGAVSVEVEVRDLLARTGAEATALITPPSAA' A
#
# COMPACT_ATOMS: atom_id res chain seq x y z
N MET A 1 10.55 -4.17 4.65
CA MET A 1 9.60 -3.15 5.14
C MET A 1 8.62 -2.67 4.07
N ALA A 2 8.96 -1.80 3.09
CA ALA A 2 7.96 -1.32 2.11
C ALA A 2 7.24 -2.47 1.36
N ILE A 3 7.97 -3.51 0.97
CA ILE A 3 7.40 -4.73 0.37
C ILE A 3 6.52 -5.51 1.36
N GLU A 4 6.94 -5.63 2.62
CA GLU A 4 6.17 -6.34 3.66
C GLU A 4 4.83 -5.64 3.94
N GLU A 5 4.85 -4.31 4.00
CA GLU A 5 3.65 -3.49 4.17
C GLU A 5 2.76 -3.53 2.91
N LEU A 6 3.35 -3.60 1.72
CA LEU A 6 2.61 -3.84 0.48
C LEU A 6 1.93 -5.22 0.50
N ASP A 7 2.64 -6.27 0.90
CA ASP A 7 2.08 -7.62 1.02
C ASP A 7 0.92 -7.63 2.02
N ALA A 8 1.06 -6.95 3.15
CA ALA A 8 -0.01 -6.81 4.14
C ALA A 8 -1.22 -6.03 3.61
N ALA A 9 -0.98 -4.94 2.87
CA ALA A 9 -2.05 -4.16 2.21
C ALA A 9 -2.78 -4.99 1.15
N CYS A 10 -2.04 -5.80 0.38
CA CYS A 10 -2.58 -6.68 -0.66
C CYS A 10 -3.31 -7.91 -0.10
N ALA A 11 -3.12 -8.25 1.18
CA ALA A 11 -3.80 -9.37 1.82
C ALA A 11 -5.28 -9.09 2.14
N LEU A 12 -5.74 -7.84 2.01
CA LEU A 12 -7.16 -7.51 2.17
C LEU A 12 -8.01 -8.20 1.09
N PRO A 13 -9.19 -8.73 1.44
CA PRO A 13 -10.15 -9.22 0.47
C PRO A 13 -10.53 -8.13 -0.55
N TRP A 14 -10.75 -8.53 -1.82
CA TRP A 14 -11.16 -7.60 -2.88
C TRP A 14 -12.34 -6.67 -2.51
N PRO A 15 -13.42 -7.14 -1.85
CA PRO A 15 -14.51 -6.26 -1.42
C PRO A 15 -14.05 -5.13 -0.49
N ASP A 16 -13.10 -5.40 0.40
CA ASP A 16 -12.58 -4.44 1.38
C ASP A 16 -11.67 -3.42 0.69
N ILE A 17 -10.78 -3.88 -0.20
CA ILE A 17 -9.95 -3.02 -1.05
C ILE A 17 -10.82 -2.07 -1.88
N LYS A 18 -11.86 -2.60 -2.51
CA LYS A 18 -12.82 -1.80 -3.28
C LYS A 18 -13.55 -0.78 -2.42
N ALA A 19 -13.93 -1.14 -1.19
CA ALA A 19 -14.67 -0.26 -0.29
C ALA A 19 -13.83 0.93 0.21
N ILE A 20 -12.53 0.72 0.42
CA ILE A 20 -11.63 1.79 0.89
C ILE A 20 -11.09 2.66 -0.25
N THR A 21 -11.03 2.16 -1.49
CA THR A 21 -10.54 2.95 -2.65
C THR A 21 -11.48 4.15 -2.93
N PRO A 22 -11.00 5.40 -3.08
CA PRO A 22 -9.61 5.81 -3.35
C PRO A 22 -8.86 6.36 -2.12
N TRP A 23 -9.24 5.93 -0.92
CA TRP A 23 -8.67 6.40 0.33
C TRP A 23 -7.46 5.54 0.74
N GLY A 24 -6.67 6.08 1.64
CA GLY A 24 -5.49 5.45 2.22
C GLY A 24 -5.41 5.68 3.72
N ASP A 25 -4.29 5.30 4.31
CA ASP A 25 -3.97 5.63 5.70
C ASP A 25 -2.49 5.93 5.89
N SER A 26 -2.18 6.48 7.06
CA SER A 26 -0.81 6.76 7.47
C SER A 26 -0.64 6.41 8.94
N PHE A 27 0.48 5.79 9.28
CA PHE A 27 0.81 5.39 10.65
C PHE A 27 2.32 5.30 10.84
N THR A 28 2.76 5.28 12.10
CA THR A 28 4.17 5.11 12.46
C THR A 28 4.50 3.64 12.69
N GLY A 29 5.65 3.19 12.20
CA GLY A 29 6.19 1.86 12.46
C GLY A 29 7.68 1.92 12.80
N PHE A 30 8.30 0.75 12.96
CA PHE A 30 9.74 0.65 13.21
C PHE A 30 10.45 -0.10 12.09
N ALA A 31 11.47 0.53 11.51
CA ALA A 31 12.38 -0.13 10.58
C ALA A 31 13.17 -1.25 11.27
N PRO A 32 13.74 -2.21 10.51
CA PRO A 32 14.60 -3.26 11.07
C PRO A 32 15.78 -2.74 11.91
N SER A 33 16.23 -1.50 11.67
CA SER A 33 17.25 -0.82 12.46
C SER A 33 16.75 -0.33 13.84
N GLY A 34 15.46 -0.50 14.16
CA GLY A 34 14.80 0.02 15.36
C GLY A 34 14.43 1.49 15.30
N ARG A 35 14.58 2.15 14.13
CA ARG A 35 14.21 3.56 13.96
C ARG A 35 12.72 3.68 13.64
N GLU A 36 12.10 4.74 14.16
CA GLU A 36 10.73 5.09 13.80
C GLU A 36 10.68 5.58 12.35
N VAL A 37 9.66 5.15 11.62
CA VAL A 37 9.39 5.53 10.24
C VAL A 37 7.90 5.83 10.06
N GLU A 38 7.59 6.73 9.14
CA GLU A 38 6.22 6.95 8.67
C GLU A 38 5.91 5.98 7.54
N ILE A 39 4.74 5.35 7.59
CA ILE A 39 4.23 4.43 6.57
C ILE A 39 2.94 5.05 6.04
N GLU A 40 2.84 5.19 4.73
CA GLU A 40 1.64 5.62 4.02
C GLU A 40 1.20 4.53 3.06
N ARG A 41 -0.08 4.16 3.10
CA ARG A 41 -0.70 3.23 2.15
C ARG A 41 -1.76 3.97 1.36
N ARG A 42 -1.75 3.84 0.03
CA ARG A 42 -2.71 4.44 -0.89
C ARG A 42 -3.38 3.36 -1.71
N TYR A 43 -4.70 3.41 -1.81
CA TYR A 43 -5.48 2.56 -2.70
C TYR A 43 -6.10 3.48 -3.75
N LEU A 44 -5.67 3.36 -4.99
CA LEU A 44 -6.07 4.27 -6.07
C LEU A 44 -6.73 3.49 -7.19
N TRP A 45 -7.82 4.00 -7.76
CA TRP A 45 -8.39 3.44 -8.98
C TRP A 45 -7.35 3.47 -10.09
N ALA A 46 -7.01 2.31 -10.63
CA ALA A 46 -6.07 2.21 -11.74
C ALA A 46 -6.75 2.69 -13.02
N HIS A 47 -5.98 3.36 -13.87
CA HIS A 47 -6.47 3.75 -15.19
C HIS A 47 -6.69 2.53 -16.10
N ALA A 48 -5.81 1.53 -16.02
CA ALA A 48 -5.90 0.29 -16.78
C ALA A 48 -5.31 -0.88 -15.98
N PRO A 49 -5.94 -2.07 -15.99
CA PRO A 49 -7.25 -2.34 -16.57
C PRO A 49 -8.37 -1.66 -15.76
N GLU A 50 -9.51 -1.42 -16.40
CA GLU A 50 -10.67 -0.79 -15.73
C GLU A 50 -11.11 -1.61 -14.51
N GLY A 51 -11.37 -0.91 -13.41
CA GLY A 51 -11.82 -1.51 -12.17
C GLY A 51 -10.72 -2.16 -11.34
N ALA A 52 -9.45 -2.11 -11.76
CA ALA A 52 -8.32 -2.47 -10.92
C ALA A 52 -7.97 -1.36 -9.91
N VAL A 53 -7.26 -1.75 -8.85
CA VAL A 53 -6.75 -0.85 -7.82
C VAL A 53 -5.22 -0.91 -7.79
N SER A 54 -4.56 0.24 -7.87
CA SER A 54 -3.15 0.41 -7.55
C SER A 54 -3.02 0.54 -6.04
N VAL A 55 -2.32 -0.41 -5.42
CA VAL A 55 -1.96 -0.36 -4.00
C VAL A 55 -0.52 0.13 -3.93
N GLU A 56 -0.32 1.29 -3.31
CA GLU A 56 0.99 1.90 -3.15
C GLU A 56 1.33 2.03 -1.67
N VAL A 57 2.57 1.73 -1.34
CA VAL A 57 3.11 1.89 0.01
C VAL A 57 4.38 2.70 -0.06
N GLU A 58 4.47 3.72 0.79
CA GLU A 58 5.66 4.54 0.99
C GLU A 58 6.09 4.46 2.45
N VAL A 59 7.38 4.20 2.68
CA VAL A 59 7.99 4.18 4.01
C VAL A 59 9.06 5.25 4.07
N ARG A 60 8.98 6.18 5.03
CA ARG A 60 9.92 7.31 5.18
C ARG A 60 10.59 7.29 6.55
N ASP A 61 11.93 7.27 6.57
CA ASP A 61 12.72 7.64 7.73
C ASP A 61 13.01 9.15 7.63
N LEU A 62 12.25 9.96 8.37
CA LEU A 62 12.36 11.42 8.33
C LEU A 62 13.71 11.93 8.87
N LEU A 63 14.31 11.22 9.82
CA LEU A 63 15.60 11.60 10.41
C LEU A 63 16.75 11.31 9.45
N ALA A 64 16.73 10.13 8.81
CA ALA A 64 17.71 9.77 7.80
C ALA A 64 17.45 10.45 6.45
N ARG A 65 16.25 11.02 6.26
CA ARG A 65 15.76 11.60 4.99
C ARG A 65 15.85 10.61 3.84
N THR A 66 15.48 9.36 4.12
CA THR A 66 15.46 8.26 3.15
C THR A 66 14.07 7.65 3.10
N GLY A 67 13.71 7.06 1.97
CA GLY A 67 12.44 6.35 1.83
C GLY A 67 12.54 5.16 0.89
N ALA A 68 11.52 4.32 0.94
CA ALA A 68 11.32 3.20 0.05
C ALA A 68 9.85 3.13 -0.35
N GLU A 69 9.59 2.83 -1.61
CA GLU A 69 8.25 2.70 -2.19
C GLU A 69 8.06 1.30 -2.75
N ALA A 70 6.83 0.80 -2.68
CA ALA A 70 6.42 -0.45 -3.29
C ALA A 70 4.99 -0.30 -3.84
N THR A 71 4.73 -0.90 -5.00
CA THR A 71 3.42 -0.81 -5.67
C THR A 71 3.00 -2.17 -6.20
N ALA A 72 1.71 -2.48 -6.08
CA ALA A 72 1.07 -3.62 -6.73
C ALA A 72 -0.22 -3.19 -7.43
N LEU A 73 -0.60 -3.94 -8.46
CA LEU A 73 -1.87 -3.77 -9.16
C LEU A 73 -2.76 -4.97 -8.84
N ILE A 74 -3.93 -4.72 -8.25
CA ILE A 74 -4.91 -5.76 -7.94
C ILE A 74 -6.08 -5.63 -8.89
N THR A 75 -6.36 -6.71 -9.62
CA THR A 75 -7.50 -6.82 -10.51
C THR A 75 -8.70 -7.44 -9.80
N PRO A 76 -9.94 -7.08 -10.18
CA PRO A 76 -11.12 -7.80 -9.72
C PRO A 76 -10.98 -9.31 -9.98
N PRO A 77 -11.45 -10.18 -9.07
CA PRO A 77 -11.50 -11.60 -9.36
C PRO A 77 -12.35 -11.84 -10.61
N SER A 78 -11.87 -12.69 -11.52
CA SER A 78 -12.67 -13.11 -12.67
C SER A 78 -13.93 -13.79 -12.16
N ALA A 79 -15.10 -13.39 -12.65
CA ALA A 79 -16.33 -14.14 -12.41
C ALA A 79 -16.10 -15.57 -12.93
N ALA A 80 -16.26 -16.56 -12.05
CA ALA A 80 -16.26 -17.98 -12.40
C ALA A 80 -17.63 -18.38 -12.97
#